data_AF-A0A3N6AV05-F1
#
_entry.id   AF-A0A3N6AV05-F1
#
_cell.length_a   1.000
_cell.length_b   1.000
_cell.length_c   1.000
_cell.angle_alpha   90.00
_cell.angle_beta   90.00
_cell.angle_gamma   90.00
#
_symmetry.space_group_name_H-M   'P 1'
#
loop_
_entity.id
_entity.type
_entity.pdbx_description
1 polymer ?
#
loop_
_entity_poly.entity_id
_entity_poly.type
_entity_poly.pdbx_seq_one_letter_code
_entity_poly.pdbx_strand_id
1 'polypeptide(L)'
;MNETEKLEARVAALERSRRQLTRGLVLAMVVLASTVWMGQKATTQKKKAAEPPPGPRVVEAERFVVKKADGQIVATFGVTDGVPVIRMNGPDFTERLNVSLGRDGTPQLTFLARDGKPLARMAVGADGETSLEIKGAAGPATRLSAGSDAAQIGFSDAAGQLRAALEVNAATTGLNLNHADGTTRVALSVQEHGPDLALLDANGANRITLNVRPEHAALGVRDAKGDVRAGLAVERNKAAFALYDEKGRAIFQK
;
A
#
# COMPACT_ATOMS: atom_id res chain seq x y z
N MET A 1 -16.92 41.21 -105.44
CA MET A 1 -16.51 40.64 -104.14
C MET A 1 -17.46 39.47 -103.84
N ASN A 2 -16.99 38.25 -104.08
CA ASN A 2 -17.79 37.02 -104.10
C ASN A 2 -17.80 36.32 -102.72
N GLU A 3 -18.79 35.45 -102.46
CA GLU A 3 -18.97 34.76 -101.17
C GLU A 3 -17.75 33.93 -100.73
N THR A 4 -16.96 33.43 -101.67
CA THR A 4 -15.73 32.66 -101.42
C THR A 4 -14.64 33.51 -100.76
N GLU A 5 -14.45 34.77 -101.17
CA GLU A 5 -13.46 35.69 -100.57
C GLU A 5 -13.85 36.07 -99.13
N LYS A 6 -15.15 36.19 -98.84
CA LYS A 6 -15.66 36.45 -97.48
C LYS A 6 -15.44 35.26 -96.54
N LEU A 7 -15.55 34.03 -97.06
CA LEU A 7 -15.31 32.81 -96.30
C LEU A 7 -13.82 32.62 -96.00
N GLU A 8 -12.95 32.85 -96.97
CA GLU A 8 -11.49 32.78 -96.77
C GLU A 8 -10.98 33.84 -95.79
N ALA A 9 -11.51 35.07 -95.86
CA ALA A 9 -11.19 36.12 -94.90
C ALA A 9 -11.65 35.77 -93.47
N ARG A 10 -12.82 35.12 -93.32
CA ARG A 10 -13.34 34.64 -92.02
C ARG A 10 -12.51 33.50 -91.46
N VAL A 11 -12.10 32.53 -92.28
CA VAL A 11 -11.25 31.42 -91.85
C VAL A 11 -9.86 31.92 -91.44
N ALA A 12 -9.25 32.81 -92.22
CA ALA A 12 -7.96 33.42 -91.87
C ALA A 12 -8.03 34.28 -90.60
N ALA A 13 -9.17 34.95 -90.33
CA ALA A 13 -9.39 35.68 -89.08
C ALA A 13 -9.58 34.74 -87.88
N LEU A 14 -10.30 33.64 -88.06
CA LEU A 14 -10.53 32.63 -87.02
C LEU A 14 -9.25 31.87 -86.66
N GLU A 15 -8.39 31.56 -87.63
CA GLU A 15 -7.11 30.90 -87.38
C GLU A 15 -6.11 31.79 -86.63
N ARG A 16 -6.10 33.11 -86.90
CA ARG A 16 -5.30 34.07 -86.13
C ARG A 16 -5.78 34.19 -84.68
N SER A 17 -7.10 34.22 -84.46
CA SER A 17 -7.69 34.26 -83.11
C SER A 17 -7.39 32.98 -82.33
N ARG A 18 -7.48 31.80 -82.98
CA ARG A 18 -7.15 30.51 -82.37
C ARG A 18 -5.67 30.43 -81.98
N ARG A 19 -4.75 30.93 -82.81
CA ARG A 19 -3.30 30.95 -82.51
C ARG A 19 -2.96 31.85 -81.32
N GLN A 20 -3.64 33.00 -81.19
CA GLN A 20 -3.46 33.92 -80.05
C GLN A 20 -4.03 33.33 -78.75
N LEU A 21 -5.18 32.66 -78.81
CA LEU A 21 -5.77 31.96 -77.66
C LEU A 21 -4.91 30.78 -77.17
N THR A 22 -4.36 29.96 -78.08
CA THR A 22 -3.44 28.87 -77.69
C THR A 22 -2.13 29.37 -77.09
N ARG A 23 -1.59 30.52 -77.55
CA ARG A 23 -0.37 31.11 -76.98
C ARG A 23 -0.63 31.75 -75.61
N GLY A 24 -1.77 32.42 -75.44
CA GLY A 24 -2.18 32.98 -74.15
C GLY A 24 -2.45 31.93 -73.09
N LEU A 25 -3.07 30.80 -73.47
CA LEU A 25 -3.38 29.70 -72.56
C LEU A 25 -2.12 28.93 -72.12
N VAL A 26 -1.15 28.73 -73.03
CA VAL A 26 0.16 28.14 -72.67
C VAL A 26 0.96 29.06 -71.75
N LEU A 27 0.96 30.38 -72.00
CA LEU A 27 1.65 31.34 -71.13
C LEU A 27 1.01 31.42 -69.74
N ALA A 28 -0.33 31.37 -69.66
CA ALA A 28 -1.05 31.33 -68.39
C ALA A 28 -0.74 30.05 -67.58
N MET A 29 -0.63 28.90 -68.23
CA MET A 29 -0.23 27.65 -67.55
C MET A 29 1.22 27.67 -67.06
N VAL A 30 2.15 28.29 -67.80
CA VAL A 30 3.55 28.43 -67.35
C VAL A 30 3.69 29.39 -66.17
N VAL A 31 2.89 30.46 -66.11
CA VAL A 31 2.86 31.40 -64.96
C VAL A 31 2.19 30.77 -63.72
N LEU A 32 1.15 29.95 -63.90
CA LEU A 32 0.53 29.18 -62.81
C LEU A 32 1.47 28.08 -62.29
N ALA A 33 2.21 27.40 -63.16
CA ALA A 33 3.20 26.40 -62.75
C ALA A 33 4.40 27.02 -62.02
N SER A 34 4.85 28.22 -62.41
CA SER A 34 5.97 28.89 -61.75
C SER A 34 5.60 29.51 -60.39
N THR A 35 4.37 29.97 -60.20
CA THR A 35 3.89 30.45 -58.89
C THR A 35 3.65 29.31 -57.90
N VAL A 36 3.24 28.13 -58.36
CA VAL A 36 3.13 26.91 -57.52
C VAL A 36 4.50 26.36 -57.13
N TRP A 37 5.54 26.53 -57.97
CA TRP A 37 6.88 26.02 -57.68
C TRP A 37 7.76 26.96 -56.83
N MET A 38 7.53 28.28 -56.88
CA MET A 38 8.23 29.26 -56.04
C MET A 38 7.61 29.49 -54.65
N GLY A 39 6.45 28.89 -54.35
CA GLY A 39 5.68 29.14 -53.12
C GLY A 39 5.95 28.21 -51.92
N GLN A 40 6.83 27.20 -52.01
CA GLN A 40 6.95 26.19 -50.94
C GLN A 40 8.30 26.06 -50.22
N LYS A 41 9.30 26.92 -50.46
CA LYS A 41 10.56 26.86 -49.69
C LYS A 41 11.12 28.23 -49.32
N ALA A 42 10.34 28.98 -48.56
CA ALA A 42 10.86 30.08 -47.75
C ALA A 42 10.10 30.16 -46.42
N THR A 43 9.92 29.02 -45.75
CA THR A 43 9.66 29.01 -44.32
C THR A 43 10.98 29.23 -43.63
N THR A 44 11.14 30.42 -43.07
CA THR A 44 12.13 30.81 -42.08
C THR A 44 12.60 29.61 -41.27
N GLN A 45 13.88 29.22 -41.41
CA GLN A 45 14.55 28.40 -40.41
C GLN A 45 14.62 29.22 -39.12
N LYS A 46 13.53 29.26 -38.35
CA LYS A 46 13.64 29.36 -36.91
C LYS A 46 14.49 28.17 -36.51
N LYS A 47 15.68 28.42 -35.96
CA LYS A 47 16.43 27.43 -35.17
C LYS A 47 15.40 26.70 -34.29
N LYS A 48 15.09 25.45 -34.63
CA LYS A 48 14.24 24.60 -33.81
C LYS A 48 15.02 24.45 -32.51
N ALA A 49 14.57 25.15 -31.46
CA ALA A 49 15.02 24.85 -30.11
C ALA A 49 14.91 23.34 -29.95
N ALA A 50 15.98 22.69 -29.50
CA ALA A 50 15.98 21.25 -29.29
C ALA A 50 14.69 20.89 -28.53
N GLU A 51 13.86 20.04 -29.16
CA GLU A 51 12.68 19.50 -28.50
C GLU A 51 13.14 18.94 -27.16
N PRO A 52 12.48 19.28 -26.03
CA PRO A 52 12.77 18.60 -24.77
C PRO A 52 12.71 17.10 -25.04
N PRO A 53 13.63 16.29 -24.45
CA PRO A 53 13.66 14.86 -24.71
C PRO A 53 12.24 14.31 -24.58
N PRO A 54 11.79 13.47 -25.54
CA PRO A 54 10.42 12.99 -25.53
C PRO A 54 10.14 12.45 -24.13
N GLY A 55 9.09 13.01 -23.50
CA GLY A 55 8.65 12.59 -22.18
C GLY A 55 8.42 11.08 -22.15
N PRO A 56 8.33 10.48 -20.96
CA PRO A 56 8.14 9.04 -20.83
C PRO A 56 7.01 8.56 -21.73
N ARG A 57 7.29 7.54 -22.57
CA ARG A 57 6.29 6.94 -23.44
C ARG A 57 5.25 6.23 -22.58
N VAL A 58 4.03 6.77 -22.55
CA VAL A 58 2.89 6.14 -21.88
C VAL A 58 2.39 4.98 -22.74
N VAL A 59 2.15 3.83 -22.10
CA VAL A 59 1.50 2.67 -22.73
C VAL A 59 0.19 2.43 -22.00
N GLU A 60 -0.92 2.67 -22.68
CA GLU A 60 -2.26 2.41 -22.17
C GLU A 60 -2.72 1.01 -22.59
N ALA A 61 -3.12 0.20 -21.61
CA ALA A 61 -3.70 -1.11 -21.84
C ALA A 61 -4.60 -1.47 -20.65
N GLU A 62 -5.67 -2.21 -20.91
CA GLU A 62 -6.51 -2.78 -19.84
C GLU A 62 -5.76 -3.88 -19.07
N ARG A 63 -4.81 -4.55 -19.74
CA ARG A 63 -4.09 -5.69 -19.20
C ARG A 63 -2.74 -5.91 -19.86
N PHE A 64 -1.72 -6.15 -19.05
CA PHE A 64 -0.44 -6.71 -19.46
C PHE A 64 -0.34 -8.16 -18.97
N VAL A 65 0.04 -9.06 -19.86
CA VAL A 65 0.18 -10.49 -19.55
C VAL A 65 1.60 -10.93 -19.86
N VAL A 66 2.30 -11.45 -18.85
CA VAL A 66 3.63 -12.03 -19.03
C VAL A 66 3.46 -13.54 -19.19
N LYS A 67 3.93 -14.07 -20.31
CA LYS A 67 3.87 -15.50 -20.65
C LYS A 67 5.26 -16.09 -20.78
N LYS A 68 5.42 -17.35 -20.40
CA LYS A 68 6.54 -18.20 -20.80
C LYS A 68 6.43 -18.58 -22.28
N ALA A 69 7.52 -19.13 -22.83
CA ALA A 69 7.58 -19.60 -24.22
C ALA A 69 6.55 -20.70 -24.53
N ASP A 70 6.19 -21.53 -23.54
CA ASP A 70 5.15 -22.56 -23.63
C ASP A 70 3.72 -22.00 -23.56
N GLY A 71 3.56 -20.68 -23.43
CA GLY A 71 2.27 -19.99 -23.31
C GLY A 71 1.75 -19.82 -21.88
N GLN A 72 2.42 -20.38 -20.87
CA GLN A 72 2.02 -20.26 -19.46
C GLN A 72 2.07 -18.80 -18.98
N ILE A 73 0.97 -18.29 -18.41
CA ILE A 73 0.91 -16.95 -17.82
C ILE A 73 1.58 -16.97 -16.44
N VAL A 74 2.66 -16.21 -16.28
CA VAL A 74 3.43 -16.09 -15.03
C VAL A 74 3.14 -14.79 -14.27
N ALA A 75 2.65 -13.77 -14.95
CA ALA A 75 2.20 -12.54 -14.30
C ALA A 75 1.11 -11.83 -15.09
N THR A 76 0.30 -11.04 -14.40
CA THR A 76 -0.75 -10.20 -14.98
C THR A 76 -0.80 -8.88 -14.24
N PHE A 77 -0.88 -7.79 -14.99
CA PHE A 77 -1.02 -6.42 -14.48
C PHE A 77 -2.25 -5.82 -15.15
N GLY A 78 -3.21 -5.31 -14.38
CA GLY A 78 -4.40 -4.72 -14.97
C GLY A 78 -5.53 -4.56 -13.97
N VAL A 79 -6.76 -4.48 -14.47
CA VAL A 79 -7.96 -4.37 -13.65
C VAL A 79 -8.70 -5.70 -13.64
N THR A 80 -9.05 -6.21 -12.46
CA THR A 80 -9.89 -7.41 -12.28
C THR A 80 -11.05 -7.03 -11.37
N ASP A 81 -12.28 -7.25 -11.81
CA ASP A 81 -13.50 -6.87 -11.08
C ASP A 81 -13.53 -5.40 -10.61
N GLY A 82 -13.01 -4.50 -11.46
CA GLY A 82 -12.92 -3.07 -11.17
C GLY A 82 -11.75 -2.67 -10.25
N VAL A 83 -10.92 -3.63 -9.84
CA VAL A 83 -9.82 -3.41 -8.89
C VAL A 83 -8.46 -3.54 -9.60
N PRO A 84 -7.55 -2.55 -9.46
CA PRO A 84 -6.17 -2.67 -9.92
C PRO A 84 -5.45 -3.83 -9.21
N VAL A 85 -4.81 -4.69 -10.00
CA VAL A 85 -4.09 -5.87 -9.50
C VAL A 85 -2.82 -6.15 -10.28
N ILE A 86 -1.78 -6.56 -9.53
CA ILE A 86 -0.58 -7.22 -10.03
C ILE A 86 -0.57 -8.63 -9.43
N ARG A 87 -0.67 -9.62 -10.30
CA ARG A 87 -0.65 -11.04 -9.94
C ARG A 87 0.63 -11.67 -10.44
N MET A 88 1.25 -12.51 -9.61
CA MET A 88 2.31 -13.44 -10.04
C MET A 88 1.90 -14.87 -9.73
N ASN A 89 2.03 -15.73 -10.74
CA ASN A 89 1.66 -17.15 -10.65
C ASN A 89 2.91 -18.01 -10.45
N GLY A 90 2.74 -19.10 -9.69
CA GLY A 90 3.73 -20.15 -9.55
C GLY A 90 3.82 -21.06 -10.77
N PRO A 91 4.77 -22.02 -10.78
CA PRO A 91 4.97 -22.97 -11.87
C PRO A 91 3.73 -23.85 -12.17
N ASP A 92 2.87 -24.03 -11.19
CA ASP A 92 1.62 -24.79 -11.24
C ASP A 92 0.39 -23.93 -11.59
N PHE A 93 0.61 -22.72 -12.13
CA PHE A 93 -0.43 -21.74 -12.49
C PHE A 93 -1.24 -21.19 -11.32
N THR A 94 -0.88 -21.53 -10.08
CA THR A 94 -1.57 -21.00 -8.91
C THR A 94 -1.00 -19.64 -8.53
N GLU A 95 -1.86 -18.72 -8.11
CA GLU A 95 -1.45 -17.39 -7.66
C GLU A 95 -0.57 -17.51 -6.40
N ARG A 96 0.58 -16.81 -6.41
CA ARG A 96 1.57 -16.85 -5.32
C ARG A 96 1.77 -15.49 -4.67
N LEU A 97 1.60 -14.44 -5.45
CA LEU A 97 1.73 -13.05 -5.02
C LEU A 97 0.64 -12.22 -5.66
N ASN A 98 0.05 -11.35 -4.85
CA ASN A 98 -0.95 -10.38 -5.27
C ASN A 98 -0.61 -9.01 -4.68
N VAL A 99 -0.55 -7.99 -5.53
CA VAL A 99 -0.61 -6.57 -5.12
C VAL A 99 -1.94 -6.05 -5.62
N SER A 100 -2.82 -5.57 -4.75
CA SER A 100 -4.09 -5.02 -5.18
C SER A 100 -4.58 -3.92 -4.27
N LEU A 101 -5.69 -3.31 -4.66
CA LEU A 101 -6.54 -2.56 -3.73
C LEU A 101 -7.64 -3.48 -3.19
N GLY A 102 -8.17 -3.18 -2.01
CA GLY A 102 -9.46 -3.66 -1.52
C GLY A 102 -10.59 -2.96 -2.26
N ARG A 103 -11.84 -3.42 -2.08
CA ARG A 103 -13.02 -2.75 -2.66
C ARG A 103 -13.25 -1.34 -2.10
N ASP A 104 -12.76 -1.11 -0.90
CA ASP A 104 -12.68 0.15 -0.17
C ASP A 104 -11.44 0.99 -0.53
N GLY A 105 -10.61 0.50 -1.48
CA GLY A 105 -9.40 1.18 -1.91
C GLY A 105 -8.17 0.90 -1.04
N THR A 106 -8.26 0.04 -0.02
CA THR A 106 -7.13 -0.23 0.87
C THR A 106 -6.02 -0.98 0.13
N PRO A 107 -4.77 -0.49 0.09
CA PRO A 107 -3.70 -1.21 -0.57
C PRO A 107 -3.33 -2.48 0.20
N GLN A 108 -3.10 -3.57 -0.53
CA GLN A 108 -2.71 -4.87 0.02
C GLN A 108 -1.65 -5.59 -0.83
N LEU A 109 -0.73 -6.26 -0.15
CA LEU A 109 0.23 -7.20 -0.69
C LEU A 109 0.00 -8.56 -0.01
N THR A 110 -0.35 -9.59 -0.78
CA THR A 110 -0.66 -10.92 -0.25
C THR A 110 0.23 -11.99 -0.86
N PHE A 111 0.80 -12.84 -0.01
CA PHE A 111 1.47 -14.09 -0.39
C PHE A 111 0.49 -15.24 -0.21
N LEU A 112 0.41 -16.13 -1.19
CA LEU A 112 -0.58 -17.23 -1.21
C LEU A 112 0.09 -18.60 -1.31
N ALA A 113 -0.49 -19.57 -0.61
CA ALA A 113 -0.16 -20.98 -0.68
C ALA A 113 -0.66 -21.62 -1.98
N ARG A 114 -0.25 -22.89 -2.22
CA ARG A 114 -0.67 -23.71 -3.37
C ARG A 114 -2.17 -23.84 -3.51
N ASP A 115 -2.88 -23.91 -2.39
CA ASP A 115 -4.33 -24.03 -2.32
C ASP A 115 -5.05 -22.67 -2.37
N GLY A 116 -4.33 -21.57 -2.61
CA GLY A 116 -4.89 -20.21 -2.66
C GLY A 116 -5.11 -19.57 -1.28
N LYS A 117 -4.73 -20.22 -0.18
CA LYS A 117 -4.85 -19.61 1.16
C LYS A 117 -3.78 -18.54 1.38
N PRO A 118 -4.11 -17.38 1.97
CA PRO A 118 -3.10 -16.39 2.35
C PRO A 118 -2.10 -16.95 3.37
N LEU A 119 -0.81 -16.78 3.10
CA LEU A 119 0.30 -17.09 4.01
C LEU A 119 0.79 -15.86 4.75
N ALA A 120 0.83 -14.72 4.07
CA ALA A 120 1.16 -13.44 4.66
C ALA A 120 0.43 -12.31 3.93
N ARG A 121 0.14 -11.23 4.65
CA ARG A 121 -0.51 -10.04 4.10
C ARG A 121 0.10 -8.79 4.70
N MET A 122 0.41 -7.81 3.86
CA MET A 122 0.62 -6.43 4.28
C MET A 122 -0.55 -5.60 3.78
N ALA A 123 -1.09 -4.73 4.63
CA ALA A 123 -2.22 -3.88 4.27
C ALA A 123 -2.18 -2.54 5.02
N VAL A 124 -2.84 -1.53 4.44
CA VAL A 124 -3.17 -0.28 5.12
C VAL A 124 -4.68 -0.20 5.22
N GLY A 125 -5.22 -0.23 6.43
CA GLY A 125 -6.65 -0.11 6.71
C GLY A 125 -7.21 1.26 6.33
N ALA A 126 -8.54 1.36 6.24
CA ALA A 126 -9.23 2.60 5.91
C ALA A 126 -9.02 3.72 6.95
N ASP A 127 -8.68 3.34 8.18
CA ASP A 127 -8.30 4.19 9.30
C ASP A 127 -6.81 4.59 9.29
N GLY A 128 -6.04 4.11 8.31
CA GLY A 128 -4.60 4.31 8.22
C GLY A 128 -3.77 3.30 9.04
N GLU A 129 -4.39 2.32 9.72
CA GLU A 129 -3.66 1.28 10.42
C GLU A 129 -2.85 0.46 9.41
N THR A 130 -1.53 0.46 9.56
CA THR A 130 -0.65 -0.41 8.78
C THR A 130 -0.53 -1.74 9.48
N SER A 131 -0.58 -2.85 8.73
CA SER A 131 -0.43 -4.18 9.30
C SER A 131 0.36 -5.13 8.43
N LEU A 132 1.08 -6.05 9.09
CA LEU A 132 1.68 -7.25 8.51
C LEU A 132 1.16 -8.46 9.30
N GLU A 133 0.43 -9.34 8.63
CA GLU A 133 -0.04 -10.61 9.16
C GLU A 133 0.75 -11.76 8.54
N ILE A 134 1.21 -12.70 9.36
CA ILE A 134 1.81 -13.97 8.94
C ILE A 134 0.96 -15.10 9.51
N LYS A 135 0.45 -15.96 8.63
CA LYS A 135 -0.31 -17.15 9.01
C LYS A 135 0.61 -18.32 9.31
N GLY A 136 0.39 -18.95 10.46
CA GLY A 136 0.82 -20.31 10.73
C GLY A 136 -0.06 -21.33 10.01
N ALA A 137 0.32 -22.60 10.08
CA ALA A 137 -0.38 -23.70 9.40
C ALA A 137 -1.88 -23.83 9.75
N ALA A 138 -2.28 -23.33 10.92
CA ALA A 138 -3.66 -23.40 11.42
C ALA A 138 -4.42 -22.06 11.44
N GLY A 139 -3.81 -20.93 11.07
CA GLY A 139 -4.41 -19.60 11.25
C GLY A 139 -3.37 -18.49 11.44
N PRO A 140 -3.76 -17.25 11.76
CA PRO A 140 -2.81 -16.16 12.05
C PRO A 140 -1.86 -16.59 13.18
N ALA A 141 -0.55 -16.54 12.95
CA ALA A 141 0.44 -16.84 13.99
C ALA A 141 1.05 -15.57 14.57
N THR A 142 1.24 -14.55 13.72
CA THR A 142 1.86 -13.29 14.09
C THR A 142 1.20 -12.13 13.35
N ARG A 143 0.90 -11.05 14.07
CA ARG A 143 0.47 -9.77 13.51
C ARG A 143 1.39 -8.66 14.03
N LEU A 144 1.85 -7.81 13.13
CA LEU A 144 2.43 -6.52 13.46
C LEU A 144 1.44 -5.47 12.99
N SER A 145 1.16 -4.47 13.81
CA SER A 145 0.35 -3.33 13.41
C SER A 145 0.82 -2.02 14.00
N ALA A 146 0.54 -0.92 13.30
CA ALA A 146 0.76 0.43 13.78
C ALA A 146 -0.35 1.34 13.26
N GLY A 147 -1.07 1.97 14.19
CA GLY A 147 -2.07 3.01 13.95
C GLY A 147 -1.61 4.37 14.47
N SER A 148 -2.52 5.33 14.60
CA SER A 148 -2.22 6.67 15.10
C SER A 148 -1.78 6.69 16.56
N ASP A 149 -2.36 5.80 17.38
CA ASP A 149 -2.27 5.89 18.84
C ASP A 149 -1.41 4.79 19.46
N ALA A 150 -1.24 3.67 18.73
CA ALA A 150 -0.55 2.50 19.23
C ALA A 150 0.12 1.69 18.12
N ALA A 151 1.18 0.99 18.50
CA ALA A 151 1.81 -0.07 17.72
C ALA A 151 1.81 -1.38 18.52
N GLN A 152 1.61 -2.50 17.84
CA GLN A 152 1.47 -3.81 18.45
C GLN A 152 2.21 -4.89 17.67
N ILE A 153 2.79 -5.86 18.39
CA ILE A 153 3.15 -7.17 17.86
C ILE A 153 2.38 -8.23 18.67
N GLY A 154 1.52 -8.99 18.00
CA GLY A 154 0.69 -10.02 18.61
C GLY A 154 0.99 -11.41 18.06
N PHE A 155 0.94 -12.41 18.93
CA PHE A 155 1.08 -13.83 18.60
C PHE A 155 -0.20 -14.58 18.96
N SER A 156 -0.79 -15.26 17.99
CA SER A 156 -2.04 -15.99 18.17
C SER A 156 -1.84 -17.51 18.06
N ASP A 157 -2.70 -18.27 18.71
CA ASP A 157 -2.72 -19.72 18.61
C ASP A 157 -3.48 -20.22 17.37
N ALA A 158 -3.58 -21.55 17.22
CA ALA A 158 -4.31 -22.20 16.14
C ALA A 158 -5.81 -21.90 16.10
N ALA A 159 -6.41 -21.48 17.23
CA ALA A 159 -7.81 -21.06 17.29
C ALA A 159 -7.97 -19.56 16.97
N GLY A 160 -6.88 -18.85 16.67
CA GLY A 160 -6.87 -17.41 16.44
C GLY A 160 -6.89 -16.57 17.72
N GLN A 161 -6.65 -17.18 18.89
CA GLN A 161 -6.64 -16.47 20.16
C GLN A 161 -5.28 -15.87 20.46
N LEU A 162 -5.24 -14.58 20.77
CA LEU A 162 -4.03 -13.84 21.10
C LEU A 162 -3.41 -14.36 22.41
N ARG A 163 -2.21 -14.92 22.34
CA ARG A 163 -1.47 -15.51 23.49
C ARG A 163 -0.39 -14.63 24.05
N ALA A 164 0.20 -13.79 23.22
CA ALA A 164 1.17 -12.81 23.67
C ALA A 164 1.04 -11.54 22.83
N ALA A 165 1.17 -10.39 23.46
CA ALA A 165 1.20 -9.11 22.77
C ALA A 165 2.16 -8.13 23.40
N LEU A 166 3.04 -7.54 22.60
CA LEU A 166 3.78 -6.34 22.93
C LEU A 166 3.01 -5.15 22.35
N GLU A 167 2.65 -4.19 23.19
CA GLU A 167 1.95 -2.96 22.82
C GLU A 167 2.75 -1.74 23.26
N VAL A 168 2.78 -0.73 22.41
CA VAL A 168 3.37 0.58 22.68
C VAL A 168 2.36 1.65 22.30
N ASN A 169 2.03 2.52 23.24
CA ASN A 169 1.20 3.71 23.01
C ASN A 169 1.78 4.90 23.78
N ALA A 170 1.14 6.07 23.68
CA ALA A 170 1.63 7.31 24.31
C ALA A 170 1.75 7.22 25.84
N ALA A 171 0.94 6.39 26.49
CA ALA A 171 0.89 6.27 27.95
C ALA A 171 1.75 5.13 28.48
N THR A 172 1.89 4.05 27.70
CA THR A 172 2.39 2.76 28.21
C THR A 172 3.15 1.97 27.15
N THR A 173 4.13 1.20 27.60
CA THR A 173 4.70 0.08 26.85
C THR A 173 4.46 -1.19 27.65
N GLY A 174 3.81 -2.21 27.07
CA GLY A 174 3.39 -3.39 27.81
C GLY A 174 3.54 -4.70 27.05
N LEU A 175 3.81 -5.78 27.79
CA LEU A 175 3.79 -7.16 27.33
C LEU A 175 2.76 -7.94 28.14
N ASN A 176 1.77 -8.49 27.45
CA ASN A 176 0.75 -9.37 28.03
C ASN A 176 0.96 -10.81 27.58
N LEU A 177 0.81 -11.77 28.49
CA LEU A 177 0.68 -13.19 28.20
C LEU A 177 -0.71 -13.66 28.63
N ASN A 178 -1.45 -14.23 27.67
CA ASN A 178 -2.85 -14.55 27.81
C ASN A 178 -3.09 -16.06 27.83
N HIS A 179 -4.06 -16.47 28.62
CA HIS A 179 -4.60 -17.81 28.64
C HIS A 179 -5.54 -18.07 27.44
N ALA A 180 -5.99 -19.32 27.29
CA ALA A 180 -6.79 -19.78 26.15
C ALA A 180 -8.19 -19.20 26.09
N ASP A 181 -8.69 -18.79 27.24
CA ASP A 181 -9.96 -18.10 27.40
C ASP A 181 -9.85 -16.59 27.14
N GLY A 182 -8.68 -16.10 26.71
CA GLY A 182 -8.41 -14.67 26.46
C GLY A 182 -8.05 -13.87 27.71
N THR A 183 -8.02 -14.48 28.90
CA THR A 183 -7.67 -13.76 30.14
C THR A 183 -6.17 -13.56 30.28
N THR A 184 -5.74 -12.37 30.64
CA THR A 184 -4.33 -12.08 30.92
C THR A 184 -3.88 -12.80 32.19
N ARG A 185 -2.72 -13.48 32.14
CA ARG A 185 -2.10 -14.16 33.28
C ARG A 185 -0.83 -13.47 33.74
N VAL A 186 -0.13 -12.81 32.82
CA VAL A 186 1.09 -12.05 33.11
C VAL A 186 1.00 -10.73 32.35
N ALA A 187 1.24 -9.63 33.05
CA ALA A 187 1.36 -8.31 32.46
C ALA A 187 2.67 -7.67 32.93
N LEU A 188 3.50 -7.24 31.99
CA LEU A 188 4.64 -6.35 32.23
C LEU A 188 4.30 -5.02 31.60
N SER A 189 4.48 -3.91 32.30
CA SER A 189 4.21 -2.59 31.74
C SER A 189 5.17 -1.55 32.27
N VAL A 190 5.53 -0.58 31.44
CA VAL A 190 6.16 0.66 31.86
C VAL A 190 5.14 1.76 31.69
N GLN A 191 4.82 2.43 32.80
CA GLN A 191 3.88 3.54 32.88
C GLN A 191 4.62 4.83 33.31
N GLU A 192 3.94 5.97 33.32
CA GLU A 192 4.49 7.28 33.72
C GLU A 192 5.28 7.22 35.05
N HIS A 193 4.75 6.48 36.03
CA HIS A 193 5.35 6.42 37.36
C HIS A 193 6.39 5.31 37.54
N GLY A 194 6.61 4.47 36.52
CA GLY A 194 7.62 3.41 36.54
C GLY A 194 7.10 2.05 36.04
N PRO A 195 7.95 1.01 36.10
CA PRO A 195 7.61 -0.32 35.65
C PRO A 195 6.76 -1.09 36.67
N ASP A 196 5.93 -1.99 36.13
CA ASP A 196 5.08 -2.93 36.85
C ASP A 196 5.18 -4.33 36.22
N LEU A 197 5.12 -5.35 37.08
CA LEU A 197 4.87 -6.73 36.72
C LEU A 197 3.70 -7.23 37.56
N ALA A 198 2.70 -7.82 36.92
CA ALA A 198 1.55 -8.42 37.57
C ALA A 198 1.38 -9.89 37.13
N LEU A 199 1.10 -10.77 38.09
CA LEU A 199 0.60 -12.11 37.87
C LEU A 199 -0.87 -12.16 38.30
N LEU A 200 -1.74 -12.55 37.38
CA LEU A 200 -3.18 -12.48 37.52
C LEU A 200 -3.77 -13.89 37.62
N ASP A 201 -4.85 -14.03 38.40
CA ASP A 201 -5.59 -15.30 38.48
C ASP A 201 -6.58 -15.49 37.33
N ALA A 202 -7.37 -16.56 37.41
CA ALA A 202 -8.42 -16.90 36.45
C ALA A 202 -9.47 -15.79 36.23
N ASN A 203 -9.71 -14.95 37.23
CA ASN A 203 -10.68 -13.86 37.19
C ASN A 203 -10.05 -12.52 36.77
N GLY A 204 -8.76 -12.50 36.43
CA GLY A 204 -8.02 -11.27 36.13
C GLY A 204 -7.66 -10.45 37.38
N ALA A 205 -7.72 -11.04 38.57
CA ALA A 205 -7.31 -10.37 39.80
C ALA A 205 -5.81 -10.54 40.04
N ASN A 206 -5.13 -9.44 40.39
CA ASN A 206 -3.71 -9.45 40.75
C ASN A 206 -3.46 -10.35 41.97
N ARG A 207 -2.58 -11.34 41.84
CA ARG A 207 -2.11 -12.20 42.93
C ARG A 207 -0.69 -11.87 43.35
N ILE A 208 0.15 -11.49 42.40
CA ILE A 208 1.51 -11.00 42.67
C ILE A 208 1.72 -9.73 41.88
N THR A 209 2.25 -8.70 42.54
CA THR A 209 2.62 -7.44 41.89
C THR A 209 4.03 -7.07 42.29
N LEU A 210 4.86 -6.67 41.33
CA LEU A 210 6.14 -6.01 41.55
C LEU A 210 6.06 -4.64 40.89
N ASN A 211 6.31 -3.58 41.66
CA ASN A 211 6.32 -2.21 41.17
C ASN A 211 7.60 -1.51 41.57
N VAL A 212 8.07 -0.63 40.70
CA VAL A 212 9.17 0.31 41.00
C VAL A 212 8.68 1.72 40.69
N ARG A 213 8.89 2.62 41.64
CA ARG A 213 8.53 4.03 41.64
C ARG A 213 9.76 4.85 42.06
N PRO A 214 9.81 6.18 41.84
CA PRO A 214 11.01 6.99 42.08
C PRO A 214 11.64 6.86 43.47
N GLU A 215 10.84 6.65 44.52
CA GLU A 215 11.30 6.57 45.91
C GLU A 215 10.82 5.29 46.63
N HIS A 216 10.25 4.34 45.88
CA HIS A 216 9.60 3.16 46.44
C HIS A 216 9.66 1.98 45.46
N ALA A 217 10.06 0.80 45.93
CA ALA A 217 9.89 -0.45 45.21
C ALA A 217 9.18 -1.46 46.10
N ALA A 218 8.19 -2.18 45.57
CA ALA A 218 7.49 -3.19 46.34
C ALA A 218 7.12 -4.44 45.54
N LEU A 219 7.18 -5.57 46.24
CA LEU A 219 6.55 -6.83 45.88
C LEU A 219 5.38 -7.08 46.83
N GLY A 220 4.21 -7.39 46.29
CA GLY A 220 3.02 -7.73 47.08
C GLY A 220 2.42 -9.05 46.63
N VAL A 221 1.98 -9.87 47.60
CA VAL A 221 1.19 -11.09 47.39
C VAL A 221 -0.20 -10.85 47.95
N ARG A 222 -1.22 -11.15 47.15
CA ARG A 222 -2.63 -10.91 47.48
C ARG A 222 -3.40 -12.22 47.58
N ASP A 223 -4.32 -12.29 48.54
CA ASP A 223 -5.26 -13.41 48.64
C ASP A 223 -6.38 -13.31 47.62
N ALA A 224 -7.33 -14.26 47.67
CA ALA A 224 -8.49 -14.34 46.79
C ALA A 224 -9.34 -13.05 46.72
N LYS A 225 -9.46 -12.32 47.84
CA LYS A 225 -10.24 -11.08 47.96
C LYS A 225 -9.49 -9.85 47.41
N GLY A 226 -8.20 -9.99 47.13
CA GLY A 226 -7.33 -8.91 46.67
C GLY A 226 -6.56 -8.21 47.80
N ASP A 227 -6.72 -8.69 49.03
CA ASP A 227 -6.04 -8.15 50.21
C ASP A 227 -4.58 -8.59 50.21
N VAL A 228 -3.67 -7.67 50.55
CA VAL A 228 -2.25 -7.99 50.68
C VAL A 228 -2.04 -8.91 51.89
N ARG A 229 -1.42 -10.07 51.67
CA ARG A 229 -1.07 -11.04 52.73
C ARG A 229 0.44 -11.13 52.98
N ALA A 230 1.25 -10.74 52.01
CA ALA A 230 2.69 -10.56 52.19
C ALA A 230 3.19 -9.40 51.35
N GLY A 231 4.16 -8.66 51.89
CA GLY A 231 4.79 -7.55 51.19
C GLY A 231 6.27 -7.43 51.51
N LEU A 232 7.06 -7.10 50.49
CA LEU A 232 8.43 -6.61 50.62
C LEU A 232 8.44 -5.20 50.02
N ALA A 233 8.87 -4.20 50.77
CA ALA A 233 8.96 -2.82 50.31
C ALA A 233 10.31 -2.22 50.67
N VAL A 234 10.84 -1.39 49.77
CA VAL A 234 12.01 -0.56 49.99
C VAL A 234 11.65 0.87 49.64
N GLU A 235 11.78 1.75 50.61
CA GLU A 235 11.70 3.20 50.49
C GLU A 235 13.09 3.81 50.75
N ARG A 236 13.27 5.09 50.42
CA ARG A 236 14.54 5.82 50.48
C ARG A 236 15.42 5.52 51.71
N ASN A 237 14.82 5.38 52.88
CA ASN A 237 15.53 5.17 54.15
C ASN A 237 15.03 3.96 54.94
N LYS A 238 14.21 3.10 54.33
CA LYS A 238 13.54 2.02 55.07
C LYS A 238 13.30 0.82 54.16
N ALA A 239 13.64 -0.36 54.62
CA ALA A 239 13.13 -1.61 54.07
C ALA A 239 12.12 -2.20 55.03
N ALA A 240 11.10 -2.88 54.50
CA ALA A 240 10.11 -3.58 55.29
C ALA A 240 9.75 -4.90 54.62
N PHE A 241 9.63 -5.95 55.44
CA PHE A 241 8.96 -7.18 55.08
C PHE A 241 7.83 -7.44 56.08
N ALA A 242 6.61 -7.69 55.59
CA ALA A 242 5.46 -7.89 56.43
C ALA A 242 4.55 -9.03 55.94
N LEU A 243 3.94 -9.73 56.89
CA LEU A 243 2.85 -10.70 56.68
C LEU A 243 1.60 -10.18 57.38
N TYR A 244 0.44 -10.30 56.72
CA TYR A 244 -0.83 -9.74 57.21
C TYR A 244 -1.87 -10.83 57.42
N ASP A 245 -2.64 -10.74 58.51
CA ASP A 245 -3.83 -11.56 58.73
C ASP A 245 -5.00 -11.12 57.83
N GLU A 246 -6.13 -11.85 57.93
CA GLU A 246 -7.36 -11.57 57.17
C GLU A 246 -7.93 -10.16 57.37
N LYS A 247 -7.63 -9.51 58.50
CA LYS A 247 -8.10 -8.16 58.84
C LYS A 247 -7.11 -7.07 58.39
N GLY A 248 -6.04 -7.45 57.69
CA GLY A 248 -4.99 -6.53 57.24
C GLY A 248 -4.02 -6.12 58.35
N ARG A 249 -4.00 -6.83 59.49
CA ARG A 249 -3.08 -6.54 60.60
C ARG A 249 -1.78 -7.30 60.38
N ALA A 250 -0.65 -6.63 60.59
CA ALA A 250 0.65 -7.29 60.51
C ALA A 250 0.76 -8.35 61.61
N ILE A 251 0.97 -9.60 61.21
CA ILE A 251 1.32 -10.72 62.11
C ILE A 251 2.83 -10.94 62.16
N PHE A 252 3.56 -10.38 61.19
CA PHE A 252 5.01 -10.28 61.16
C PHE A 252 5.39 -8.96 60.49
N GLN A 253 6.40 -8.27 61.02
CA GLN A 253 7.02 -7.11 60.38
C GLN A 253 8.50 -7.05 60.77
N LYS A 254 9.38 -6.82 59.79
CA LYS A 254 10.81 -6.55 59.98
C LYS A 254 11.27 -5.44 59.07
#